data_AF-A0A4Z2DXG3-F1
#
_entry.id   AF-A0A4Z2DXG3-F1
#
_cell.length_a   1.000
_cell.length_b   1.000
_cell.length_c   1.000
_cell.angle_alpha   90.00
_cell.angle_beta   90.00
_cell.angle_gamma   90.00
#
_symmetry.space_group_name_H-M   'P 1'
#
loop_
_entity.id
_entity.type
_entity.pdbx_description
1 polymer ?
#
loop_
_entity_poly.entity_id
_entity_poly.type
_entity_poly.pdbx_seq_one_letter_code
_entity_poly.pdbx_strand_id
1 'polypeptide(L)'
;MNQLPILHHFKLCLLGRTGQSIRFRYSPDPGTLEQRLFRAVTKPVIPPININPNERRLRKMEEDRLRKENNPYRKFLIEKAKEEFLKPMENNMVLVFQQLYHKAREIVPVQNKLFLKDMHFKGFPLSILREAAQGTRYEMFTRYFLHSKCGIVDYRIMTVQQLNDFASLSSQGLDGVRSHLVMLLEQTRGGQIVQDLNYHQSFIVGGLKDLSNEMKNSDVSSVSSDS
;
A
#
# COMPACT_ATOMS: atom_id res chain seq x y z
N MET A 1 13.95 22.54 -5.42
CA MET A 1 12.96 21.46 -5.62
C MET A 1 13.31 20.73 -6.90
N ASN A 2 13.53 19.43 -6.77
CA ASN A 2 14.29 18.61 -7.70
C ASN A 2 13.41 18.12 -8.86
N GLN A 3 13.77 18.49 -10.09
CA GLN A 3 13.30 17.78 -11.29
C GLN A 3 14.39 16.79 -11.69
N LEU A 4 14.07 15.50 -11.60
CA LEU A 4 14.92 14.42 -12.07
C LEU A 4 15.08 14.51 -13.60
N PRO A 5 16.30 14.45 -14.15
CA PRO A 5 16.49 14.38 -15.58
C PRO A 5 16.06 12.99 -16.06
N ILE A 6 15.15 13.01 -17.03
CA ILE A 6 14.68 11.89 -17.82
C ILE A 6 15.89 11.16 -18.41
N LEU A 7 15.96 9.85 -18.20
CA LEU A 7 16.92 8.95 -18.83
C LEU A 7 16.82 9.08 -20.36
N HIS A 8 17.71 9.88 -20.93
CA HIS A 8 17.97 9.85 -22.36
C HIS A 8 18.46 8.46 -22.73
N HIS A 9 17.88 7.89 -23.77
CA HIS A 9 18.41 6.70 -24.45
C HIS A 9 19.92 6.87 -24.65
N PHE A 10 20.71 6.06 -23.97
CA PHE A 10 22.14 5.91 -24.26
C PHE A 10 22.29 5.30 -25.65
N LYS A 11 22.24 6.13 -26.69
CA LYS A 11 22.90 5.80 -27.95
C LYS A 11 24.39 6.01 -27.69
N LEU A 12 25.11 4.90 -27.53
CA LEU A 12 26.57 4.84 -27.64
C LEU A 12 26.96 5.35 -29.04
N CYS A 13 27.04 6.67 -29.21
CA CYS A 13 27.70 7.28 -30.34
C CYS A 13 29.19 7.35 -29.98
N LEU A 14 29.95 6.33 -30.38
CA LEU A 14 31.40 6.45 -30.44
C LEU A 14 31.72 7.53 -31.48
N LEU A 15 32.11 8.71 -31.00
CA LEU A 15 32.56 9.83 -31.82
C LEU A 15 34.01 9.54 -32.22
N GLY A 16 34.32 9.64 -33.52
CA GLY A 16 35.70 9.61 -33.99
C GLY A 16 36.47 10.86 -33.52
N ARG A 17 37.79 10.88 -33.70
CA ARG A 17 38.68 12.00 -33.29
C ARG A 17 38.30 13.38 -33.86
N THR A 18 37.42 13.44 -34.87
CA THR A 18 36.93 14.68 -35.52
C THR A 18 35.46 15.02 -35.16
N GLY A 19 34.85 14.34 -34.19
CA GLY A 19 33.46 14.59 -33.78
C GLY A 19 32.40 14.09 -34.76
N GLN A 20 32.80 13.36 -35.81
CA GLN A 20 31.86 12.70 -36.72
C GLN A 20 31.45 11.34 -36.15
N SER A 21 30.14 11.02 -36.19
CA SER A 21 29.61 9.73 -35.76
C SER A 21 30.25 8.60 -36.58
N ILE A 22 30.88 7.62 -35.91
CA ILE A 22 31.41 6.45 -36.60
C ILE A 22 30.24 5.65 -37.19
N ARG A 23 30.14 5.62 -38.52
CA ARG A 23 29.11 4.85 -39.22
C ARG A 23 29.54 3.39 -39.26
N PHE A 24 29.04 2.56 -38.34
CA PHE A 24 29.22 1.10 -38.35
C PHE A 24 28.43 0.36 -39.45
N ARG A 25 27.84 1.08 -40.41
CA ARG A 25 27.08 0.48 -41.51
C ARG A 25 27.97 0.38 -42.72
N TYR A 26 27.99 -0.80 -43.35
CA TYR A 26 28.58 -1.01 -44.67
C TYR A 26 28.05 0.06 -45.63
N SER A 27 28.96 0.89 -46.17
CA SER A 27 28.66 1.80 -47.26
C SER A 27 29.09 1.10 -48.53
N PRO A 28 28.16 0.63 -49.38
CA PRO A 28 28.55 0.02 -50.65
C PRO A 28 29.33 1.02 -51.49
N ASP A 29 30.33 0.52 -52.22
CA ASP A 29 31.13 1.36 -53.10
C ASP A 29 30.23 2.07 -54.13
N PRO A 30 30.50 3.35 -54.42
CA PRO A 30 29.65 4.16 -55.28
C PRO A 30 29.58 3.65 -56.73
N GLY A 31 30.49 2.75 -57.15
CA GLY A 31 30.55 2.20 -58.50
C GLY A 31 31.03 3.23 -59.53
N THR A 32 30.97 2.85 -60.81
CA THR A 32 31.33 3.74 -61.93
C THR A 32 30.31 4.87 -62.11
N LEU A 33 30.66 5.93 -62.86
CA LEU A 33 29.74 7.04 -63.14
C LEU A 33 28.43 6.57 -63.81
N GLU A 34 28.54 5.67 -64.79
CA GLU A 34 27.38 5.11 -65.49
C GLU A 34 26.46 4.33 -64.57
N GLN A 35 27.02 3.50 -63.68
CA GLN A 35 26.23 2.78 -62.68
C GLN A 35 25.50 3.73 -61.74
N ARG A 36 26.11 4.87 -61.38
CA ARG A 36 25.48 5.91 -60.55
C ARG A 36 24.34 6.60 -61.29
N LEU A 37 24.54 6.94 -62.56
CA LEU A 37 23.52 7.55 -63.40
C LEU A 37 22.34 6.59 -63.63
N PHE A 38 22.64 5.33 -63.95
CA PHE A 38 21.64 4.29 -64.10
C PHE A 38 20.83 4.13 -62.80
N ARG A 39 21.51 3.96 -61.66
CA ARG A 39 20.85 3.88 -60.35
C ARG A 39 20.03 5.12 -60.01
N ALA A 40 20.41 6.30 -60.48
CA ALA A 40 19.67 7.54 -60.24
C ALA A 40 18.38 7.61 -61.06
N VAL A 41 18.44 7.18 -62.32
CA VAL A 41 17.29 7.14 -63.24
C VAL A 41 16.33 6.02 -62.86
N THR A 42 16.84 4.87 -62.39
CA THR A 42 16.01 3.73 -61.99
C THR A 42 15.50 3.82 -60.55
N LYS A 43 15.69 4.94 -59.84
CA LYS A 43 15.08 5.09 -58.51
C LYS A 43 13.56 5.08 -58.69
N PRO A 44 12.83 4.19 -58.01
CA PRO A 44 11.38 4.17 -58.11
C PRO A 44 10.83 5.52 -57.64
N VAL A 45 10.02 6.16 -58.48
CA VAL A 45 9.29 7.37 -58.11
C VAL A 45 8.11 6.93 -57.24
N ILE A 46 8.33 6.89 -55.93
CA ILE A 46 7.26 6.62 -54.96
C ILE A 46 6.37 7.86 -54.91
N PRO A 47 5.07 7.77 -55.24
CA PRO A 47 4.18 8.91 -55.15
C PRO A 47 4.15 9.41 -53.70
N PRO A 48 4.21 10.73 -53.45
CA PRO A 48 4.17 11.24 -52.10
C PRO A 48 2.83 10.87 -51.46
N ILE A 49 2.88 10.09 -50.38
CA ILE A 49 1.72 9.80 -49.56
C ILE A 49 1.33 11.11 -48.86
N ASN A 50 0.33 11.82 -49.41
CA ASN A 50 -0.17 13.08 -48.87
C ASN A 50 -1.10 12.83 -47.67
N ILE A 51 -0.59 12.12 -46.65
CA ILE A 51 -1.28 12.01 -45.36
C ILE A 51 -0.74 13.13 -44.50
N ASN A 52 -1.64 14.03 -44.09
CA ASN A 52 -1.31 15.08 -43.14
C ASN A 52 -0.67 14.44 -41.89
N PRO A 53 0.47 14.94 -41.38
CA PRO A 53 1.10 14.43 -40.16
C PRO A 53 0.13 14.23 -38.99
N ASN A 54 -0.89 15.09 -38.88
CA ASN A 54 -1.93 14.97 -37.85
C ASN A 54 -2.86 13.78 -38.09
N GLU A 55 -3.29 13.55 -39.34
CA GLU A 55 -4.12 12.41 -39.69
C GLU A 55 -3.39 11.08 -39.44
N ARG A 56 -2.09 11.03 -39.75
CA ARG A 56 -1.25 9.88 -39.43
C ARG A 56 -1.19 9.59 -37.93
N ARG A 57 -1.10 10.64 -37.09
CA ARG A 57 -1.13 10.50 -35.63
C ARG A 57 -2.47 9.98 -35.15
N LEU A 58 -3.57 10.52 -35.67
CA LEU A 58 -4.93 10.10 -35.30
C LEU A 58 -5.17 8.63 -35.66
N ARG A 59 -4.81 8.20 -36.88
CA ARG A 59 -4.92 6.79 -37.29
C ARG A 59 -4.12 5.87 -36.38
N LYS A 60 -2.89 6.25 -36.03
CA LYS A 60 -2.05 5.47 -35.12
C LYS A 60 -2.65 5.38 -33.71
N MET A 61 -3.20 6.49 -33.20
CA MET A 61 -3.90 6.50 -31.90
C MET A 61 -5.12 5.57 -31.93
N GLU A 62 -5.87 5.58 -33.02
CA GLU A 62 -7.05 4.72 -33.20
C GLU A 62 -6.66 3.23 -33.31
N GLU A 63 -5.62 2.90 -34.07
CA GLU A 63 -5.07 1.55 -34.15
C GLU A 63 -4.58 1.05 -32.78
N ASP A 64 -3.86 1.90 -32.03
CA ASP A 64 -3.38 1.55 -30.70
C ASP A 64 -4.54 1.38 -29.70
N ARG A 65 -5.63 2.15 -29.86
CA ARG A 65 -6.87 2.00 -29.09
C ARG A 65 -7.55 0.66 -29.37
N LEU A 66 -7.79 0.35 -30.64
CA LEU A 66 -8.39 -0.91 -31.07
C LEU A 66 -7.56 -2.12 -30.63
N ARG A 67 -6.23 -2.04 -30.70
CA ARG A 67 -5.33 -3.08 -30.18
C ARG A 67 -5.46 -3.28 -28.68
N LYS A 68 -5.63 -2.21 -27.90
CA LYS A 68 -5.81 -2.29 -26.44
C LYS A 68 -7.19 -2.83 -26.05
N GLU A 69 -8.23 -2.49 -26.81
CA GLU A 69 -9.60 -2.99 -26.62
C GLU A 69 -9.69 -4.48 -26.98
N ASN A 70 -9.08 -4.89 -28.08
CA ASN A 70 -9.14 -6.26 -28.58
C ASN A 70 -8.07 -7.20 -27.98
N ASN A 71 -7.31 -6.78 -26.97
CA ASN A 71 -6.24 -7.61 -26.41
C ASN A 71 -6.82 -8.77 -25.56
N PRO A 72 -6.68 -10.04 -25.97
CA PRO A 72 -7.19 -11.19 -25.21
C PRO A 72 -6.49 -11.35 -23.85
N TYR A 73 -5.21 -10.98 -23.77
CA TYR A 73 -4.44 -11.05 -22.51
C TYR A 73 -5.01 -10.11 -21.44
N ARG A 74 -5.59 -8.99 -21.85
CA ARG A 74 -6.24 -8.06 -20.92
C ARG A 74 -7.44 -8.71 -20.25
N LYS A 75 -8.28 -9.40 -21.01
CA LYS A 75 -9.44 -10.15 -20.47
C LYS A 75 -8.99 -11.22 -19.48
N PHE A 76 -7.98 -12.00 -19.84
CA PHE A 76 -7.36 -12.99 -18.95
C PHE A 76 -6.85 -12.34 -17.64
N LEU A 77 -6.14 -11.21 -17.73
CA LEU A 77 -5.66 -10.51 -16.53
C LEU A 77 -6.79 -10.01 -15.64
N ILE A 78 -7.91 -9.55 -16.22
CA ILE A 78 -9.10 -9.12 -15.47
C ILE A 78 -9.72 -10.30 -14.74
N GLU A 79 -9.94 -11.42 -15.43
CA GLU A 79 -10.47 -12.65 -14.84
C GLU A 79 -9.58 -13.13 -13.70
N LYS A 80 -8.27 -13.22 -13.95
CA LYS A 80 -7.28 -13.60 -12.96
C LYS A 80 -7.26 -12.65 -11.75
N ALA A 81 -7.40 -11.34 -11.97
CA ALA A 81 -7.49 -10.36 -10.88
C ALA A 81 -8.78 -10.56 -10.05
N LYS A 82 -9.91 -10.87 -10.67
CA LYS A 82 -11.15 -11.19 -9.95
C LYS A 82 -10.96 -12.42 -9.06
N GLU A 83 -10.31 -13.46 -9.59
CA GLU A 83 -10.11 -14.71 -8.86
C GLU A 83 -9.04 -14.63 -7.77
N GLU A 84 -7.89 -14.04 -8.08
CA GLU A 84 -6.76 -14.03 -7.15
C GLU A 84 -6.78 -12.88 -6.16
N PHE A 85 -7.44 -11.76 -6.48
CA PHE A 85 -7.46 -10.57 -5.64
C PHE A 85 -8.84 -10.33 -5.02
N LEU A 86 -9.91 -10.30 -5.81
CA LEU A 86 -11.24 -9.93 -5.30
C LEU A 86 -11.94 -11.04 -4.51
N LYS A 87 -11.91 -12.30 -4.97
CA LYS A 87 -12.52 -13.42 -4.21
C LYS A 87 -11.88 -13.57 -2.82
N PRO A 88 -10.54 -13.56 -2.65
CA PRO A 88 -9.94 -13.71 -1.33
C PRO A 88 -10.13 -12.49 -0.42
N MET A 89 -10.33 -11.30 -0.99
CA MET A 89 -10.64 -10.07 -0.22
C MET A 89 -11.94 -10.14 0.56
N GLU A 90 -12.81 -11.10 0.27
CA GLU A 90 -14.04 -11.24 1.03
C GLU A 90 -13.78 -11.76 2.44
N ASN A 91 -12.92 -12.76 2.58
CA ASN A 91 -12.69 -13.43 3.86
C ASN A 91 -11.32 -13.12 4.48
N ASN A 92 -10.42 -12.48 3.73
CA ASN A 92 -9.06 -12.23 4.17
C ASN A 92 -8.77 -10.73 4.30
N MET A 93 -7.90 -10.42 5.26
CA MET A 93 -7.30 -9.10 5.39
C MET A 93 -6.37 -8.82 4.21
N VAL A 94 -6.55 -7.68 3.55
CA VAL A 94 -5.72 -7.27 2.41
C VAL A 94 -5.08 -5.92 2.67
N LEU A 95 -3.78 -5.87 2.45
CA LEU A 95 -2.96 -4.70 2.68
C LEU A 95 -2.47 -4.15 1.34
N VAL A 96 -2.76 -2.88 1.09
CA VAL A 96 -2.32 -2.18 -0.12
C VAL A 96 -1.18 -1.24 0.24
N PHE A 97 -0.02 -1.54 -0.32
CA PHE A 97 1.17 -0.74 -0.15
C PHE A 97 1.60 -0.16 -1.50
N GLN A 98 1.93 1.13 -1.50
CA GLN A 98 2.66 1.71 -2.61
C GLN A 98 4.07 1.13 -2.63
N GLN A 99 4.39 0.42 -3.70
CA GLN A 99 5.73 -0.12 -3.90
C GLN A 99 6.69 1.06 -4.17
N LEU A 100 7.49 1.44 -3.17
CA LEU A 100 8.57 2.39 -3.38
C LEU A 100 9.67 1.71 -4.21
N TYR A 101 10.53 2.51 -4.84
CA TYR A 101 11.59 1.98 -5.70
C TYR A 101 12.59 1.19 -4.84
N HIS A 102 12.59 -0.14 -4.98
CA HIS A 102 13.45 -1.06 -4.24
C HIS A 102 14.19 -1.97 -5.21
N LYS A 103 15.41 -2.37 -4.84
CA LYS A 103 16.15 -3.37 -5.64
C LYS A 103 15.53 -4.75 -5.39
N ALA A 104 15.57 -5.63 -6.39
CA ALA A 104 15.03 -6.99 -6.28
C ALA A 104 15.59 -7.75 -5.06
N ARG A 105 16.87 -7.53 -4.74
CA ARG A 105 17.55 -8.11 -3.58
C ARG A 105 16.94 -7.74 -2.21
N GLU A 106 16.24 -6.60 -2.13
CA GLU A 106 15.62 -6.11 -0.90
C GLU A 106 14.20 -6.62 -0.72
N ILE A 107 13.45 -6.81 -1.82
CA ILE A 107 12.05 -7.24 -1.75
C ILE A 107 11.88 -8.75 -1.56
N VAL A 108 12.77 -9.56 -2.14
CA VAL A 108 12.68 -11.03 -2.07
C VAL A 108 12.73 -11.53 -0.61
N PRO A 109 13.65 -11.06 0.27
CA PRO A 109 13.64 -11.48 1.67
C PRO A 109 12.36 -11.10 2.41
N VAL A 110 11.75 -9.95 2.08
CA VAL A 110 10.48 -9.52 2.67
C VAL A 110 9.35 -10.45 2.22
N GLN A 111 9.28 -10.75 0.93
CA GLN A 111 8.29 -11.69 0.38
C GLN A 111 8.43 -13.08 1.00
N ASN A 112 9.64 -13.58 1.20
CA ASN A 112 9.88 -14.86 1.85
C ASN A 112 9.39 -14.85 3.32
N LYS A 113 9.66 -13.77 4.07
CA LYS A 113 9.18 -13.63 5.45
C LYS A 113 7.66 -13.55 5.53
N LEU A 114 7.00 -12.91 4.55
CA LEU A 114 5.55 -12.86 4.46
C LEU A 114 4.97 -14.22 4.10
N PHE A 115 5.59 -14.93 3.15
CA PHE A 115 5.18 -16.27 2.74
C PHE A 115 5.22 -17.28 3.90
N LEU A 116 6.24 -17.22 4.75
CA LEU A 116 6.33 -18.05 5.96
C LEU A 116 5.20 -17.79 6.97
N LYS A 117 4.55 -16.62 6.88
CA LYS A 117 3.39 -16.23 7.70
C LYS A 117 2.07 -16.39 6.96
N ASP A 118 2.05 -17.16 5.87
CA ASP A 118 0.89 -17.37 5.00
C ASP A 118 0.34 -16.06 4.39
N MET A 119 1.19 -15.03 4.27
CA MET A 119 0.85 -13.76 3.63
C MET A 119 1.43 -13.73 2.22
N HIS A 120 0.55 -13.76 1.22
CA HIS A 120 0.95 -13.74 -0.18
C HIS A 120 1.03 -12.32 -0.75
N PHE A 121 2.19 -11.98 -1.30
CA PHE A 121 2.37 -10.73 -2.04
C PHE A 121 1.87 -10.90 -3.49
N LYS A 122 0.83 -10.15 -3.87
CA LYS A 122 0.28 -10.15 -5.24
C LYS A 122 0.39 -8.75 -5.83
N GLY A 123 0.78 -8.67 -7.10
CA GLY A 123 0.92 -7.41 -7.84
C GLY A 123 0.12 -7.45 -9.14
N PHE A 124 -0.78 -6.49 -9.30
CA PHE A 124 -1.53 -6.30 -10.55
C PHE A 124 -1.45 -4.83 -10.99
N PRO A 125 -1.44 -4.55 -12.31
CA PRO A 125 -1.56 -3.19 -12.80
C PRO A 125 -2.87 -2.55 -12.33
N LEU A 126 -2.80 -1.29 -11.89
CA LEU A 126 -3.98 -0.60 -11.36
C LEU A 126 -5.12 -0.45 -12.37
N SER A 127 -4.80 -0.29 -13.66
CA SER A 127 -5.81 -0.23 -14.73
C SER A 127 -6.67 -1.49 -14.78
N ILE A 128 -6.04 -2.66 -14.62
CA ILE A 128 -6.72 -3.97 -14.60
C ILE A 128 -7.53 -4.12 -13.32
N LEU A 129 -6.97 -3.75 -12.16
CA LEU A 129 -7.69 -3.84 -10.88
C LEU A 129 -8.93 -2.96 -10.85
N ARG A 130 -8.87 -1.73 -11.40
CA ARG A 130 -10.02 -0.83 -11.49
C ARG A 130 -11.13 -1.40 -12.37
N GLU A 131 -10.75 -1.96 -13.52
CA GLU A 131 -11.69 -2.61 -14.44
C GLU A 131 -12.29 -3.89 -13.83
N ALA A 132 -11.48 -4.68 -13.12
CA ALA A 132 -11.94 -5.87 -12.42
C ALA A 132 -12.88 -5.55 -11.25
N ALA A 133 -12.63 -4.44 -10.53
CA ALA A 133 -13.42 -4.01 -9.39
C ALA A 133 -14.70 -3.26 -9.76
N GLN A 134 -14.88 -2.88 -11.03
CA GLN A 134 -16.08 -2.20 -11.48
C GLN A 134 -17.33 -3.04 -11.23
N GLY A 135 -18.34 -2.44 -10.59
CA GLY A 135 -19.56 -3.16 -10.19
C GLY A 135 -19.39 -4.08 -8.96
N THR A 136 -18.23 -4.05 -8.31
CA THR A 136 -18.01 -4.72 -7.01
C THR A 136 -17.96 -3.69 -5.89
N ARG A 137 -18.11 -4.16 -4.65
CA ARG A 137 -18.03 -3.31 -3.44
C ARG A 137 -16.67 -2.62 -3.26
N TYR A 138 -15.63 -3.14 -3.93
CA TYR A 138 -14.27 -2.64 -3.86
C TYR A 138 -13.95 -1.58 -4.92
N GLU A 139 -14.92 -1.18 -5.75
CA GLU A 139 -14.70 -0.16 -6.78
C GLU A 139 -14.13 1.13 -6.16
N MET A 140 -14.75 1.62 -5.09
CA MET A 140 -14.26 2.81 -4.37
C MET A 140 -12.87 2.60 -3.80
N PHE A 141 -12.57 1.41 -3.28
CA PHE A 141 -11.27 1.07 -2.71
C PHE A 141 -10.14 1.21 -3.74
N THR A 142 -10.33 0.72 -4.97
CA THR A 142 -9.32 0.82 -6.03
C THR A 142 -8.98 2.25 -6.47
N ARG A 143 -9.86 3.22 -6.18
CA ARG A 143 -9.58 4.64 -6.46
C ARG A 143 -8.52 5.21 -5.51
N TYR A 144 -8.42 4.67 -4.29
CA TYR A 144 -7.51 5.14 -3.24
C TYR A 144 -6.10 4.50 -3.27
N PHE A 145 -5.86 3.48 -4.10
CA PHE A 145 -4.60 2.70 -4.12
C PHE A 145 -3.33 3.52 -4.39
N LEU A 146 -3.45 4.62 -5.14
CA LEU A 146 -2.30 5.44 -5.50
C LEU A 146 -1.88 6.43 -4.41
N HIS A 147 -2.80 6.83 -3.55
CA HIS A 147 -2.62 8.00 -2.69
C HIS A 147 -2.44 7.65 -1.22
N SER A 148 -2.80 6.43 -0.80
CA SER A 148 -2.79 6.10 0.62
C SER A 148 -2.42 4.64 0.83
N LYS A 149 -1.43 4.43 1.70
CA LYS A 149 -1.23 3.14 2.36
C LYS A 149 -2.51 2.85 3.15
N CYS A 150 -3.26 1.85 2.74
CA CYS A 150 -4.54 1.49 3.35
C CYS A 150 -4.70 -0.02 3.33
N GLY A 151 -5.52 -0.53 4.23
CA GLY A 151 -5.87 -1.94 4.29
C GLY A 151 -7.38 -2.12 4.29
N ILE A 152 -7.80 -3.32 3.94
CA ILE A 152 -9.15 -3.81 4.21
C ILE A 152 -9.06 -4.91 5.25
N VAL A 153 -9.86 -4.78 6.28
CA VAL A 153 -10.12 -5.79 7.32
C VAL A 153 -11.64 -5.93 7.40
N ASP A 154 -12.17 -7.13 7.26
CA ASP A 154 -13.61 -7.43 7.37
C ASP A 154 -14.51 -6.42 6.62
N TYR A 155 -14.22 -6.21 5.33
CA TYR A 155 -14.95 -5.28 4.44
C TYR A 155 -14.83 -3.79 4.78
N ARG A 156 -14.09 -3.42 5.82
CA ARG A 156 -13.84 -2.04 6.21
C ARG A 156 -12.50 -1.56 5.66
N ILE A 157 -12.54 -0.44 4.94
CA ILE A 157 -11.32 0.27 4.53
C ILE A 157 -10.77 1.00 5.76
N MET A 158 -9.52 0.75 6.10
CA MET A 158 -8.84 1.31 7.26
C MET A 158 -7.58 2.09 6.85
N THR A 159 -7.31 3.17 7.57
CA THR A 159 -6.08 3.97 7.41
C THR A 159 -4.89 3.29 8.07
N VAL A 160 -3.66 3.75 7.77
CA VAL A 160 -2.43 3.21 8.40
C VAL A 160 -2.49 3.27 9.93
N GLN A 161 -2.99 4.38 10.49
CA GLN A 161 -3.08 4.54 11.93
C GLN A 161 -4.02 3.49 12.53
N GLN A 162 -5.20 3.33 11.93
CA GLN A 162 -6.17 2.31 12.35
C GLN A 162 -5.62 0.89 12.18
N LEU A 163 -4.79 0.63 11.16
CA LEU A 163 -4.10 -0.66 11.00
C LEU A 163 -3.06 -0.90 12.10
N ASN A 164 -2.31 0.12 12.50
CA ASN A 164 -1.33 0.00 13.58
C ASN A 164 -2.04 -0.23 14.91
N ASP A 165 -3.14 0.46 15.15
CA ASP A 165 -3.99 0.26 16.33
C ASP A 165 -4.62 -1.15 16.31
N PHE A 166 -5.03 -1.63 15.14
CA PHE A 166 -5.52 -3.00 14.98
C PHE A 166 -4.42 -4.04 15.24
N ALA A 167 -3.20 -3.79 14.76
CA ALA A 167 -2.07 -4.68 15.00
C ALA A 167 -1.66 -4.72 16.48
N SER A 168 -1.75 -3.60 17.20
CA SER A 168 -1.50 -3.56 18.64
C SER A 168 -2.58 -4.31 19.42
N LEU A 169 -3.86 -4.19 19.04
CA LEU A 169 -4.96 -4.95 19.62
C LEU A 169 -4.81 -6.46 19.33
N SER A 170 -4.39 -6.82 18.13
CA SER A 170 -4.17 -8.22 17.75
C SER A 170 -3.09 -8.91 18.57
N SER A 171 -2.13 -8.17 19.15
CA SER A 171 -1.09 -8.76 20.02
C SER A 171 -1.66 -9.34 21.33
N GLN A 172 -2.82 -8.84 21.77
CA GLN A 172 -3.55 -9.35 22.92
C GLN A 172 -4.55 -10.46 22.54
N GLY A 173 -4.83 -10.62 21.24
CA GLY A 173 -5.82 -11.56 20.70
C GLY A 173 -7.27 -11.11 20.92
N LEU A 174 -8.21 -11.75 20.20
CA LEU A 174 -9.64 -11.46 20.32
C LEU A 174 -10.15 -11.69 21.77
N ASP A 175 -9.61 -12.72 22.42
CA ASP A 175 -9.95 -13.04 23.80
C ASP A 175 -9.37 -12.06 24.81
N GLY A 176 -8.22 -11.45 24.51
CA GLY A 176 -7.66 -10.34 25.30
C GLY A 176 -8.52 -9.07 25.21
N VAL A 177 -9.06 -8.78 24.03
CA VAL A 177 -10.00 -7.66 23.87
C VAL A 177 -11.32 -7.94 24.60
N ARG A 178 -11.82 -9.18 24.53
CA ARG A 178 -13.03 -9.60 25.28
C ARG A 178 -12.83 -9.48 26.78
N SER A 179 -11.70 -9.94 27.31
CA SER A 179 -11.41 -9.83 28.74
C SER A 179 -11.21 -8.38 29.17
N HIS A 180 -10.58 -7.54 28.34
CA HIS A 180 -10.46 -6.10 28.60
C HIS A 180 -11.83 -5.40 28.63
N LEU A 181 -12.75 -5.78 27.75
CA LEU A 181 -14.11 -5.25 27.73
C LEU A 181 -14.90 -5.69 28.98
N VAL A 182 -14.76 -6.95 29.39
CA VAL A 182 -15.35 -7.46 30.64
C VAL A 182 -14.80 -6.69 31.85
N MET A 183 -13.47 -6.52 31.93
CA MET A 183 -12.82 -5.74 32.99
C MET A 183 -13.32 -4.28 33.02
N LEU A 184 -13.41 -3.61 31.86
CA LEU A 184 -13.94 -2.25 31.78
C LEU A 184 -15.39 -2.18 32.26
N LEU A 185 -16.23 -3.15 31.88
CA LEU A 185 -17.62 -3.23 32.33
C LEU A 185 -17.72 -3.49 33.84
N GLU A 186 -16.89 -4.36 34.40
CA GLU A 186 -16.82 -4.59 35.85
C GLU A 186 -16.38 -3.33 36.60
N GLN A 187 -15.40 -2.61 36.07
CA GLN A 187 -14.89 -1.38 36.65
C GLN A 187 -15.91 -0.23 36.60
N THR A 188 -16.68 -0.10 35.51
CA THR A 188 -17.67 0.98 35.33
C THR A 188 -19.04 0.68 35.94
N ARG A 189 -19.53 -0.56 35.95
CA ARG A 189 -20.87 -0.89 36.47
C ARG A 189 -20.93 -1.15 37.96
N GLY A 190 -19.82 -1.54 38.60
CA GLY A 190 -19.82 -1.87 40.03
C GLY A 190 -18.52 -1.51 40.76
N GLY A 191 -17.38 -1.52 40.07
CA GLY A 191 -16.07 -1.28 40.67
C GLY A 191 -15.96 0.10 41.33
N GLN A 192 -16.41 1.16 40.67
CA GLN A 192 -16.38 2.52 41.24
C GLN A 192 -17.27 2.66 42.49
N ILE A 193 -18.49 2.11 42.45
CA ILE A 193 -19.41 2.18 43.59
C ILE A 193 -18.87 1.36 44.76
N VAL A 194 -18.31 0.18 44.51
CA VAL A 194 -17.68 -0.65 45.53
C VAL A 194 -16.43 0.02 46.11
N GLN A 195 -15.64 0.71 45.29
CA GLN A 195 -14.47 1.48 45.75
C GLN A 195 -14.89 2.64 46.65
N ASP A 196 -15.91 3.41 46.28
CA ASP A 196 -16.44 4.50 47.11
C ASP A 196 -17.03 3.97 48.43
N LEU A 197 -17.78 2.86 48.38
CA LEU A 197 -18.32 2.23 49.59
C LEU A 197 -17.21 1.68 50.49
N ASN A 198 -16.19 1.04 49.93
CA ASN A 198 -15.02 0.58 50.70
C ASN A 198 -14.23 1.75 51.28
N TYR A 199 -14.10 2.87 50.56
CA TYR A 199 -13.47 4.07 51.07
C TYR A 199 -14.23 4.63 52.27
N HIS A 200 -15.55 4.79 52.16
CA HIS A 200 -16.39 5.24 53.27
C HIS A 200 -16.38 4.28 54.47
N GLN A 201 -16.42 2.97 54.23
CA GLN A 201 -16.33 1.97 55.29
C GLN A 201 -14.97 2.04 56.00
N SER A 202 -13.87 2.13 55.24
CA SER A 202 -12.52 2.25 55.80
C SER A 202 -12.33 3.55 56.58
N PHE A 203 -12.92 4.65 56.10
CA PHE A 203 -12.91 5.94 56.79
C PHE A 203 -13.64 5.87 58.12
N ILE A 204 -14.85 5.29 58.15
CA ILE A 204 -15.64 5.15 59.39
C ILE A 204 -14.94 4.22 60.38
N VAL A 205 -14.47 3.07 59.94
CA VAL A 205 -13.76 2.10 60.79
C VAL A 205 -12.45 2.69 61.31
N GLY A 206 -11.72 3.44 60.49
CA GLY A 206 -10.52 4.17 60.89
C GLY A 206 -10.82 5.21 61.97
N GLY A 207 -11.80 6.08 61.73
CA GLY A 207 -12.21 7.09 62.71
C GLY A 207 -12.70 6.49 64.03
N LEU A 208 -13.45 5.38 63.99
CA LEU A 208 -13.87 4.66 65.20
C LEU A 208 -12.69 4.03 65.96
N LYS A 209 -11.69 3.53 65.23
CA LYS A 209 -10.47 2.98 65.84
C LYS A 209 -9.63 4.07 66.49
N ASP A 210 -9.52 5.23 65.86
CA ASP A 210 -8.79 6.38 66.39
C ASP A 210 -9.46 6.91 67.65
N LEU A 211 -10.79 7.06 67.65
CA LEU A 211 -11.58 7.40 68.85
C LEU A 211 -11.44 6.35 69.96
N SER A 212 -11.45 5.06 69.62
CA SER A 212 -11.25 4.00 70.62
C SER A 212 -9.85 4.03 71.24
N ASN A 213 -8.82 4.37 70.46
CA ASN A 213 -7.46 4.53 70.95
C ASN A 213 -7.32 5.80 71.80
N GLU A 214 -8.01 6.88 71.44
CA GLU A 214 -8.05 8.13 72.20
C GLU A 214 -8.73 7.92 73.56
N MET A 215 -9.87 7.20 73.60
CA MET A 215 -10.54 6.83 74.86
C MET A 215 -9.68 5.91 75.75
N LYS A 216 -8.98 4.94 75.15
CA LYS A 216 -8.05 4.08 75.92
C LYS A 216 -6.87 4.87 76.48
N ASN A 217 -6.37 5.86 75.74
CA ASN A 217 -5.29 6.73 76.23
C ASN A 217 -5.78 7.70 77.31
N SER A 218 -7.02 8.19 77.23
CA SER A 218 -7.62 9.01 78.30
C SER A 218 -7.86 8.22 79.59
N ASP A 219 -8.27 6.96 79.49
CA ASP A 219 -8.44 6.07 80.66
C ASP A 219 -7.10 5.70 81.32
N VAL A 220 -6.00 5.65 80.56
CA VAL A 220 -4.65 5.44 81.14
C VAL A 220 -4.14 6.71 81.82
N SER A 221 -4.48 7.90 81.31
CA SER A 221 -4.10 9.18 81.91
C SER A 221 -4.84 9.50 83.22
N SER A 222 -6.08 9.03 83.39
CA SER A 222 -6.87 9.21 84.61
C SER A 222 -6.44 8.27 85.75
N VAL A 223 -5.83 7.13 85.44
CA VAL A 223 -5.29 6.19 86.45
C VAL A 223 -3.89 6.62 86.94
N SER A 224 -3.13 7.40 86.16
CA SER A 224 -1.81 7.90 86.56
C SER A 224 -1.81 9.16 87.43
N SER A 225 -2.97 9.79 87.66
CA SER A 225 -3.11 11.01 88.47
C SER A 225 -3.60 10.78 89.90
N ASP A 226 -3.93 9.54 90.27
CA ASP A 226 -4.26 9.15 91.65
C ASP A 226 -3.21 8.15 92.16
N SER A 227 -2.02 8.65 92.53
CA SER A 227 -1.00 7.94 93.34
C SER A 227 -0.11 8.95 94.05
#